data_AF-A0A822UZ08-F1
#
_entry.id   AF-A0A822UZ08-F1
#
_cell.length_a   1.000
_cell.length_b   1.000
_cell.length_c   1.000
_cell.angle_alpha   90.00
_cell.angle_beta   90.00
_cell.angle_gamma   90.00
#
_symmetry.space_group_name_H-M   'P 1'
#
loop_
_entity.id
_entity.type
_entity.pdbx_description
1 polymer ?
#
loop_
_entity_poly.entity_id
_entity_poly.type
_entity_poly.pdbx_seq_one_letter_code
_entity_poly.pdbx_strand_id
1 'polypeptide(L)'
;MLFLDRLQNFVSGLGTAKDKRVGNAFVFQQIDPAQLVAMHRSDWMARKVVDIIPDDMTREWREWKADEAIVEAIEKVERAPQINIQAKVNEALQLARLRGGSILVLGVDVGSPEDELVVERVGKDTLKYVHVLGRDQVSHTDINRDITSPYYGEPTMWEFTGKNGQMVRIHPSRVIKFIGAPILDKSAAPDEIWGDSILQVVYDALQNAASSQEHTASLIPEAKTDVIYIPSLSKYLENEKTTQKLTERFTYANTMKSMFNMLLLEGDGNGAGEKWEQKTINFGQFPELLRQYLQVASGAADIPMVRFLQDAPSGLGSNGEVTLKNYYDRIGADQRNDLSPALWRFDEIAIRSATGSRDPKIYYEWAPLYSQTEKERAEVFKLNAEAARAIVGSGTGQELITREAVSKSLISRIEEDGNLPGLAAAVEEYGDLEENEPTEEELAAAAATQAANTNNVTRMQQAANDAAPRALYVRRDVLNRADIVKWATAQGFTDIVPDLHVTIAYSTQPVDWFAVGESWSPKLEISAGGPRQMETLGDGGKYKALLISASELVWRHKAIIEAGASWSGPEYQPHISIQIGGDIDLSKVEPYQGKIILGPEIFEELKDE
;
A
#
# COMPACT_ATOMS: atom_id res chain seq x y z
N MET A 1 64.91 26.82 13.31
CA MET A 1 63.54 26.28 13.50
C MET A 1 62.48 27.10 12.76
N LEU A 2 62.44 28.43 12.86
CA LEU A 2 61.37 29.28 12.29
C LEU A 2 61.25 29.32 10.74
N PHE A 3 62.29 28.99 9.98
CA PHE A 3 62.25 29.07 8.50
C PHE A 3 61.67 27.79 7.85
N LEU A 4 61.98 26.62 8.42
CA LEU A 4 61.40 25.34 8.02
C LEU A 4 59.89 25.29 8.35
N ASP A 5 59.49 25.87 9.48
CA ASP A 5 58.09 25.96 9.92
C ASP A 5 57.23 26.87 9.03
N ARG A 6 57.82 27.95 8.49
CA ARG A 6 57.16 28.86 7.55
C ARG A 6 57.01 28.29 6.15
N LEU A 7 58.01 27.53 5.67
CA LEU A 7 57.93 26.80 4.40
C LEU A 7 56.95 25.62 4.49
N GLN A 8 56.89 24.94 5.63
CA GLN A 8 55.93 23.85 5.86
C GLN A 8 54.49 24.38 5.88
N ASN A 9 54.21 25.54 6.49
CA ASN A 9 52.88 26.18 6.42
C ASN A 9 52.53 26.74 5.02
N PHE A 10 53.50 27.23 4.26
CA PHE A 10 53.25 27.70 2.88
C PHE A 10 52.98 26.55 1.90
N VAL A 11 53.62 25.40 2.08
CA VAL A 11 53.46 24.21 1.23
C VAL A 11 52.27 23.34 1.66
N SER A 12 51.94 23.29 2.96
CA SER A 12 50.77 22.54 3.47
C SER A 12 49.48 23.35 3.51
N GLY A 13 49.57 24.68 3.43
CA GLY A 13 48.42 25.59 3.49
C GLY A 13 47.87 25.83 4.90
N LEU A 14 48.45 25.23 5.94
CA LEU A 14 47.99 25.34 7.34
C LEU A 14 47.91 26.82 7.81
N GLY A 15 46.74 27.24 8.27
CA GLY A 15 46.41 28.61 8.70
C GLY A 15 46.01 29.61 7.61
N THR A 16 45.87 29.20 6.34
CA THR A 16 45.44 30.06 5.22
C THR A 16 44.11 29.58 4.61
N ALA A 17 43.54 30.28 3.63
CA ALA A 17 42.34 29.83 2.90
C ALA A 17 42.51 28.47 2.17
N LYS A 18 43.72 27.92 2.11
CA LYS A 18 44.03 26.56 1.62
C LYS A 18 44.10 25.50 2.74
N ASP A 19 43.99 25.90 4.01
CA ASP A 19 43.92 24.97 5.14
C ASP A 19 42.53 24.33 5.20
N LYS A 20 42.47 23.01 4.97
CA LYS A 20 41.22 22.24 5.06
C LYS A 20 40.58 22.29 6.45
N ARG A 21 41.32 22.65 7.51
CA ARG A 21 40.76 22.79 8.87
C ARG A 21 40.19 24.18 9.15
N VAL A 22 40.67 25.22 8.48
CA VAL A 22 40.15 26.61 8.63
C VAL A 22 38.95 26.86 7.71
N GLY A 23 38.83 26.12 6.60
CA GLY A 23 37.67 26.17 5.71
C GLY A 23 36.38 25.53 6.22
N ASN A 24 36.39 24.88 7.39
CA ASN A 24 35.21 24.20 7.95
C ASN A 24 34.42 25.09 8.92
N ALA A 25 34.15 26.33 8.53
CA ALA A 25 33.14 27.14 9.21
C ALA A 25 31.80 26.94 8.50
N PHE A 26 30.72 26.70 9.25
CA PHE A 26 29.37 26.76 8.69
C PHE A 26 29.05 28.22 8.40
N VAL A 27 29.05 28.59 7.12
CA VAL A 27 28.67 29.93 6.65
C VAL A 27 27.31 29.81 5.97
N PHE A 28 26.35 30.61 6.41
CA PHE A 28 25.07 30.70 5.73
C PHE A 28 25.26 31.46 4.41
N GLN A 29 25.01 30.78 3.30
CA GLN A 29 25.03 31.37 1.96
C GLN A 29 23.63 31.25 1.35
N GLN A 30 22.87 32.34 1.42
CA GLN A 30 21.52 32.38 0.88
C GLN A 30 21.52 32.17 -0.64
N ILE A 31 20.68 31.24 -1.10
CA ILE A 31 20.48 30.97 -2.53
C ILE A 31 19.49 32.00 -3.09
N ASP A 32 19.79 32.50 -4.29
CA ASP A 32 18.93 33.46 -4.97
C ASP A 32 17.56 32.84 -5.33
N PRO A 33 16.43 33.55 -5.15
CA PRO A 33 15.11 33.04 -5.50
C PRO A 33 14.96 32.58 -6.95
N ALA A 34 15.65 33.21 -7.92
CA ALA A 34 15.58 32.77 -9.30
C ALA A 34 16.29 31.41 -9.49
N GLN A 35 17.39 31.19 -8.76
CA GLN A 35 18.09 29.91 -8.74
C GLN A 35 17.24 28.81 -8.12
N LEU A 36 16.51 29.07 -7.03
CA LEU A 36 15.58 28.10 -6.42
C LEU A 36 14.51 27.64 -7.43
N VAL A 37 13.93 28.58 -8.18
CA VAL A 37 12.94 28.28 -9.22
C VAL A 37 13.57 27.50 -10.38
N ALA A 38 14.81 27.85 -10.77
CA ALA A 38 15.53 27.10 -11.79
C ALA A 38 15.77 25.66 -11.34
N MET A 39 16.26 25.45 -10.10
CA MET A 39 16.48 24.12 -9.52
C MET A 39 15.22 23.26 -9.58
N HIS A 40 14.07 23.77 -9.15
CA HIS A 40 12.79 23.03 -9.20
C HIS A 40 12.36 22.67 -10.63
N ARG A 41 12.69 23.50 -11.62
CA ARG A 41 12.30 23.30 -13.01
C ARG A 41 13.27 22.46 -13.83
N SER A 42 14.56 22.45 -13.50
CA SER A 42 15.61 21.79 -14.29
C SER A 42 16.20 20.55 -13.63
N ASP A 43 16.17 20.44 -12.30
CA ASP A 43 16.71 19.29 -11.56
C ASP A 43 15.57 18.43 -11.00
N TRP A 44 15.54 17.17 -11.42
CA TRP A 44 14.55 16.19 -10.98
C TRP A 44 14.66 15.86 -9.49
N MET A 45 15.86 15.90 -8.90
CA MET A 45 16.07 15.63 -7.49
C MET A 45 15.54 16.78 -6.64
N ALA A 46 15.89 18.02 -6.99
CA ALA A 46 15.39 19.22 -6.32
C ALA A 46 13.85 19.28 -6.37
N ARG A 47 13.26 18.95 -7.52
CA ARG A 47 11.80 18.85 -7.66
C ARG A 47 11.19 17.81 -6.73
N LYS A 48 11.78 16.61 -6.64
CA LYS A 48 11.29 15.55 -5.74
C LYS A 48 11.35 15.96 -4.27
N VAL A 49 12.40 16.67 -3.84
CA VAL A 49 12.52 17.14 -2.44
C VAL A 49 11.39 18.12 -2.07
N VAL A 50 10.95 18.94 -3.03
CA VAL A 50 9.86 19.90 -2.84
C VAL A 50 8.50 19.21 -2.91
N ASP A 51 8.27 18.37 -3.92
CA ASP A 51 6.93 17.87 -4.27
C ASP A 51 6.48 16.65 -3.44
N ILE A 52 7.39 15.70 -3.11
CA ILE A 52 7.03 14.40 -2.52
C ILE A 52 6.32 14.54 -1.16
N ILE A 53 6.86 15.36 -0.26
CA ILE A 53 6.32 15.50 1.11
C ILE A 53 4.92 16.12 1.09
N PRO A 54 4.68 17.27 0.44
CA PRO A 54 3.32 17.81 0.26
C PRO A 54 2.36 16.82 -0.39
N ASP A 55 2.79 16.11 -1.44
CA ASP A 55 1.94 15.14 -2.14
C ASP A 55 1.53 13.99 -1.21
N ASP A 56 2.48 13.44 -0.45
CA ASP A 56 2.22 12.37 0.50
C ASP A 56 1.37 12.87 1.69
N MET A 57 1.57 14.10 2.18
CA MET A 57 0.77 14.73 3.24
C MET A 57 -0.68 14.94 2.84
N THR A 58 -0.95 15.27 1.58
CA THR A 58 -2.31 15.59 1.13
C THR A 58 -3.03 14.43 0.46
N ARG A 59 -2.40 13.26 0.34
CA ARG A 59 -2.91 12.12 -0.44
C ARG A 59 -4.21 11.54 0.11
N GLU A 60 -4.19 11.06 1.35
CA GLU A 60 -5.36 10.45 2.01
C GLU A 60 -6.29 11.51 2.64
N TRP A 61 -5.76 12.71 2.88
CA TRP A 61 -6.46 13.83 3.51
C TRP A 61 -7.02 13.47 4.90
N ARG A 62 -8.13 14.09 5.30
CA ARG A 62 -8.78 13.93 6.60
C ARG A 62 -10.19 13.40 6.47
N GLU A 63 -10.65 12.72 7.50
CA GLU A 63 -12.00 12.21 7.66
C GLU A 63 -12.74 12.96 8.76
N TRP A 64 -13.91 13.50 8.45
CA TRP A 64 -14.77 14.15 9.44
C TRP A 64 -15.56 13.12 10.26
N LYS A 65 -15.64 13.34 11.57
CA LYS A 65 -16.44 12.53 12.50
C LYS A 65 -17.64 13.37 12.97
N ALA A 66 -18.78 13.13 12.33
CA ALA A 66 -20.09 13.74 12.62
C ALA A 66 -21.20 12.90 11.98
N ASP A 67 -22.46 13.29 12.13
CA ASP A 67 -23.58 12.68 11.39
C ASP A 67 -23.32 12.76 9.87
N GLU A 68 -23.68 11.71 9.13
CA GLU A 68 -23.38 11.56 7.70
C GLU A 68 -23.80 12.77 6.86
N ALA A 69 -24.99 13.33 7.13
CA ALA A 69 -25.50 14.52 6.44
C ALA A 69 -24.66 15.78 6.69
N ILE A 70 -24.04 15.89 7.88
CA ILE A 70 -23.16 17.00 8.23
C ILE A 70 -21.80 16.82 7.55
N VAL A 71 -21.26 15.60 7.55
CA VAL A 71 -20.01 15.26 6.86
C VAL A 71 -20.12 15.57 5.37
N GLU A 72 -21.20 15.12 4.71
CA GLU A 72 -21.43 15.40 3.29
C GLU A 72 -21.51 16.90 2.99
N ALA A 73 -22.17 17.67 3.88
CA ALA A 73 -22.26 19.12 3.73
C ALA A 73 -20.90 19.82 3.84
N ILE A 74 -20.04 19.39 4.78
CA ILE A 74 -18.69 19.94 4.96
C ILE A 74 -17.80 19.56 3.77
N GLU A 75 -17.80 18.29 3.37
CA GLU A 75 -17.01 17.82 2.22
C GLU A 75 -17.41 18.53 0.92
N LYS A 76 -18.69 18.84 0.75
CA LYS A 76 -19.17 19.60 -0.41
C LYS A 76 -18.60 21.02 -0.45
N VAL A 77 -18.44 21.67 0.70
CA VAL A 77 -17.79 22.99 0.79
C VAL A 77 -16.30 22.86 0.50
N GLU A 78 -15.62 21.86 1.07
CA GLU A 78 -14.18 21.64 0.84
C GLU A 78 -13.83 21.32 -0.62
N ARG A 79 -14.66 20.52 -1.29
CA ARG A 79 -14.49 20.09 -2.69
C ARG A 79 -15.07 21.05 -3.71
N ALA A 80 -15.67 22.17 -3.27
CA ALA A 80 -16.17 23.18 -4.19
C ALA A 80 -15.02 23.68 -5.09
N PRO A 81 -15.22 23.85 -6.42
CA PRO A 81 -14.13 24.16 -7.36
C PRO A 81 -13.30 25.41 -7.00
N GLN A 82 -13.92 26.40 -6.36
CA GLN A 82 -13.29 27.65 -5.95
C GLN A 82 -12.51 27.54 -4.62
N ILE A 83 -12.75 26.47 -3.85
CA ILE A 83 -12.13 26.21 -2.56
C ILE A 83 -11.08 25.11 -2.72
N ASN A 84 -11.49 23.93 -3.19
CA ASN A 84 -10.67 22.72 -3.42
C ASN A 84 -9.49 22.64 -2.45
N ILE A 85 -9.81 22.61 -1.14
CA ILE A 85 -8.83 22.95 -0.10
C ILE A 85 -7.65 21.98 -0.09
N GLN A 86 -7.88 20.70 -0.36
CA GLN A 86 -6.83 19.67 -0.42
C GLN A 86 -5.75 20.04 -1.45
N ALA A 87 -6.17 20.38 -2.68
CA ALA A 87 -5.24 20.80 -3.73
C ALA A 87 -4.58 22.14 -3.41
N LYS A 88 -5.31 23.07 -2.77
CA LYS A 88 -4.77 24.39 -2.40
C LYS A 88 -3.74 24.30 -1.28
N VAL A 89 -3.94 23.42 -0.30
CA VAL A 89 -2.97 23.15 0.75
C VAL A 89 -1.73 22.46 0.18
N ASN A 90 -1.89 21.51 -0.73
CA ASN A 90 -0.76 20.91 -1.44
C ASN A 90 0.07 21.97 -2.19
N GLU A 91 -0.59 22.81 -3.01
CA GLU A 91 0.05 23.91 -3.74
C GLU A 91 0.76 24.89 -2.79
N ALA A 92 0.12 25.25 -1.67
CA ALA A 92 0.69 26.14 -0.66
C ALA A 92 1.93 25.52 0.00
N LEU A 93 1.88 24.25 0.39
CA LEU A 93 3.02 23.54 0.98
C LEU A 93 4.20 23.42 0.00
N GLN A 94 3.94 23.09 -1.27
CA GLN A 94 4.98 23.05 -2.31
C GLN A 94 5.65 24.42 -2.47
N LEU A 95 4.87 25.51 -2.53
CA LEU A 95 5.41 26.86 -2.61
C LEU A 95 6.16 27.27 -1.34
N ALA A 96 5.67 26.88 -0.16
CA ALA A 96 6.34 27.15 1.11
C ALA A 96 7.69 26.44 1.19
N ARG A 97 7.77 25.18 0.76
CA ARG A 97 9.02 24.42 0.69
C ARG A 97 9.99 25.00 -0.35
N LEU A 98 9.49 25.44 -1.50
CA LEU A 98 10.31 26.01 -2.58
C LEU A 98 10.86 27.40 -2.25
N ARG A 99 9.99 28.31 -1.78
CA ARG A 99 10.32 29.74 -1.62
C ARG A 99 10.49 30.16 -0.16
N GLY A 100 10.24 29.28 0.79
CA GLY A 100 10.32 29.55 2.23
C GLY A 100 9.01 30.04 2.86
N GLY A 101 7.99 30.35 2.05
CA GLY A 101 6.69 30.74 2.57
C GLY A 101 5.60 30.89 1.51
N SER A 102 4.37 30.65 1.93
CA SER A 102 3.15 30.88 1.15
C SER A 102 1.97 31.19 2.08
N ILE A 103 0.89 31.70 1.52
CA ILE A 103 -0.34 31.96 2.24
C ILE A 103 -1.56 31.45 1.48
N LEU A 104 -2.60 31.08 2.23
CA LEU A 104 -3.96 30.92 1.75
C LEU A 104 -4.80 32.11 2.18
N VAL A 105 -5.41 32.77 1.21
CA VAL A 105 -6.36 33.87 1.43
C VAL A 105 -7.78 33.33 1.37
N LEU A 106 -8.54 33.54 2.44
CA LEU A 106 -9.92 33.09 2.60
C LEU A 106 -10.91 34.19 2.22
N GLY A 107 -11.65 33.98 1.13
CA GLY A 107 -12.72 34.85 0.67
C GLY A 107 -14.03 34.55 1.39
N VAL A 108 -14.28 35.23 2.52
CA VAL A 108 -15.51 35.09 3.31
C VAL A 108 -16.39 36.33 3.14
N ASP A 109 -17.65 36.12 2.74
CA ASP A 109 -18.66 37.15 2.47
C ASP A 109 -19.30 37.68 3.77
N VAL A 110 -18.46 38.13 4.70
CA VAL A 110 -18.86 38.68 6.01
C VAL A 110 -17.94 39.85 6.33
N GLY A 111 -18.44 41.08 6.30
CA GLY A 111 -17.64 42.29 6.56
C GLY A 111 -16.61 42.60 5.46
N SER A 112 -15.81 43.66 5.65
CA SER A 112 -14.77 44.03 4.70
C SER A 112 -13.50 43.17 4.90
N PRO A 113 -12.69 42.91 3.85
CA PRO A 113 -11.45 42.15 3.96
C PRO A 113 -10.42 42.74 4.94
N GLU A 114 -10.49 44.05 5.17
CA GLU A 114 -9.63 44.79 6.10
C GLU A 114 -10.03 44.60 7.57
N ASP A 115 -11.26 44.17 7.84
CA ASP A 115 -11.76 43.97 9.19
C ASP A 115 -11.42 42.56 9.70
N GLU A 116 -11.23 42.46 11.02
CA GLU A 116 -11.10 41.19 11.72
C GLU A 116 -12.32 40.31 11.49
N LEU A 117 -12.08 39.07 11.06
CA LEU A 117 -13.12 38.09 10.83
C LEU A 117 -13.59 37.51 12.16
N VAL A 118 -14.73 38.00 12.64
CA VAL A 118 -15.43 37.40 13.78
C VAL A 118 -16.08 36.10 13.33
N VAL A 119 -15.49 34.97 13.74
CA VAL A 119 -15.88 33.64 13.26
C VAL A 119 -17.35 33.31 13.59
N GLU A 120 -17.92 33.88 14.65
CA GLU A 120 -19.34 33.72 15.01
C GLU A 120 -20.33 34.36 14.01
N ARG A 121 -19.87 35.34 13.22
CA ARG A 121 -20.70 36.00 12.19
C ARG A 121 -20.74 35.23 10.87
N VAL A 122 -19.97 34.15 10.77
CA VAL A 122 -19.92 33.28 9.59
C VAL A 122 -21.21 32.45 9.53
N GLY A 123 -22.11 32.84 8.63
CA GLY A 123 -23.33 32.10 8.34
C GLY A 123 -23.14 31.03 7.26
N LYS A 124 -24.25 30.37 6.89
CA LYS A 124 -24.28 29.37 5.82
C LYS A 124 -23.88 29.96 4.46
N ASP A 125 -23.10 29.21 3.67
CA ASP A 125 -22.64 29.54 2.31
C ASP A 125 -21.83 30.85 2.19
N THR A 126 -21.13 31.24 3.25
CA THR A 126 -20.34 32.49 3.31
C THR A 126 -18.91 32.35 2.79
N LEU A 127 -18.33 31.15 2.81
CA LEU A 127 -17.01 30.89 2.21
C LEU A 127 -17.15 30.78 0.68
N LYS A 128 -16.53 31.71 -0.07
CA LYS A 128 -16.68 31.81 -1.53
C LYS A 128 -15.48 31.25 -2.30
N TYR A 129 -14.27 31.50 -1.82
CA TYR A 129 -13.04 31.10 -2.51
C TYR A 129 -11.85 30.98 -1.58
N VAL A 130 -10.87 30.18 -2.00
CA VAL A 130 -9.54 30.10 -1.39
C VAL A 130 -8.49 30.33 -2.46
N HIS A 131 -7.55 31.23 -2.20
CA HIS A 131 -6.46 31.55 -3.14
C HIS A 131 -5.10 31.31 -2.49
N VAL A 132 -4.23 30.61 -3.21
CA VAL A 132 -2.84 30.40 -2.83
C VAL A 132 -2.01 31.54 -3.39
N LEU A 133 -1.22 32.18 -2.54
CA LEU A 133 -0.24 33.19 -2.93
C LEU A 133 1.12 32.83 -2.37
N GLY A 134 2.16 32.92 -3.20
CA GLY A 134 3.55 32.76 -2.74
C GLY A 134 4.07 34.03 -2.05
N ARG A 135 5.18 33.92 -1.30
CA ARG A 135 5.81 35.07 -0.61
C ARG A 135 6.03 36.29 -1.51
N ASP A 136 6.34 36.09 -2.79
CA ASP A 136 6.70 37.19 -3.70
C ASP A 136 5.49 37.96 -4.25
N GLN A 137 4.28 37.45 -4.03
CA GLN A 137 3.03 38.06 -4.47
C GLN A 137 2.37 38.88 -3.36
N VAL A 138 2.97 38.89 -2.17
CA VAL A 138 2.36 39.40 -0.95
C VAL A 138 3.35 40.31 -0.24
N SER A 139 2.91 41.50 0.11
CA SER A 139 3.60 42.38 1.05
C SER A 139 2.85 42.43 2.38
N HIS A 140 3.50 42.95 3.41
CA HIS A 140 2.88 43.11 4.71
C HIS A 140 3.28 44.44 5.33
N THR A 141 2.45 44.90 6.25
CA THR A 141 2.70 46.08 7.08
C THR A 141 3.53 45.70 8.32
N ASP A 142 3.48 46.50 9.38
CA ASP A 142 4.20 46.23 10.61
C ASP A 142 3.78 44.90 11.27
N ILE A 143 4.74 44.26 11.93
CA ILE A 143 4.54 43.02 12.69
C ILE A 143 3.95 43.36 14.05
N ASN A 144 2.91 42.63 14.44
CA ASN A 144 2.36 42.76 15.77
C ASN A 144 3.31 42.11 16.79
N ARG A 145 3.92 42.94 17.64
CA ARG A 145 4.86 42.53 18.70
C ARG A 145 4.27 42.62 20.10
N ASP A 146 2.95 42.78 20.21
CA ASP A 146 2.26 42.73 21.50
C ASP A 146 2.07 41.28 21.95
N ILE A 147 2.78 40.91 23.03
CA ILE A 147 2.78 39.56 23.62
C ILE A 147 1.37 39.15 24.09
N THR A 148 0.50 40.12 24.39
CA THR A 148 -0.86 39.86 24.84
C THR A 148 -1.86 39.64 23.70
N SER A 149 -1.44 39.91 22.45
CA SER A 149 -2.29 39.74 21.28
C SER A 149 -2.32 38.27 20.80
N PRO A 150 -3.50 37.73 20.43
CA PRO A 150 -3.60 36.44 19.76
C PRO A 150 -2.84 36.35 18.43
N TYR A 151 -2.49 37.50 17.84
CA TYR A 151 -1.79 37.63 16.56
C TYR A 151 -0.30 37.99 16.73
N TYR A 152 0.30 37.69 17.88
CA TYR A 152 1.72 37.96 18.13
C TYR A 152 2.62 37.27 17.08
N GLY A 153 3.50 38.05 16.44
CA GLY A 153 4.39 37.57 15.38
C GLY A 153 3.72 37.45 14.01
N GLU A 154 2.44 37.83 13.86
CA GLU A 154 1.76 37.99 12.57
C GLU A 154 1.77 39.46 12.12
N PRO A 155 1.70 39.74 10.81
CA PRO A 155 1.52 41.10 10.34
C PRO A 155 0.17 41.71 10.73
N THR A 156 0.16 43.02 10.97
CA THR A 156 -1.08 43.77 11.25
C THR A 156 -2.04 43.75 10.07
N MET A 157 -1.52 43.91 8.84
CA MET A 157 -2.26 43.75 7.58
C MET A 157 -1.37 43.11 6.52
N TRP A 158 -1.97 42.22 5.74
CA TRP A 158 -1.42 41.71 4.49
C TRP A 158 -1.86 42.59 3.32
N GLU A 159 -0.98 42.80 2.36
CA GLU A 159 -1.24 43.65 1.20
C GLU A 159 -0.96 42.85 -0.08
N PHE A 160 -1.93 42.86 -0.99
CA PHE A 160 -1.83 42.23 -2.30
C PHE A 160 -1.95 43.29 -3.38
N THR A 161 -1.00 43.31 -4.31
CA THR A 161 -1.09 44.17 -5.49
C THR A 161 -1.62 43.36 -6.66
N GLY A 162 -2.88 43.60 -7.03
CA GLY A 162 -3.47 42.97 -8.21
C GLY A 162 -2.78 43.41 -9.50
N LYS A 163 -2.96 42.65 -10.58
CA LYS A 163 -2.41 42.99 -11.91
C LYS A 163 -2.80 44.38 -12.43
N ASN A 164 -3.88 44.95 -11.91
CA ASN A 164 -4.39 46.27 -12.26
C ASN A 164 -3.82 47.39 -11.36
N GLY A 165 -2.88 47.09 -10.46
CA GLY A 165 -2.29 48.05 -9.52
C GLY A 165 -3.17 48.41 -8.31
N GLN A 166 -4.34 47.77 -8.15
CA GLN A 166 -5.14 47.92 -6.93
C GLN A 166 -4.49 47.14 -5.79
N MET A 167 -4.19 47.85 -4.70
CA MET A 167 -3.75 47.25 -3.45
C MET A 167 -4.99 46.84 -2.65
N VAL A 168 -5.06 45.55 -2.31
CA VAL A 168 -6.09 44.98 -1.42
C VAL A 168 -5.42 44.69 -0.10
N ARG A 169 -5.96 45.25 0.99
CA ARG A 169 -5.49 44.97 2.35
C ARG A 169 -6.38 43.89 2.97
N ILE A 170 -5.76 42.96 3.67
CA ILE A 170 -6.42 41.79 4.23
C ILE A 170 -5.94 41.60 5.66
N HIS A 171 -6.89 41.47 6.58
CA HIS A 171 -6.58 41.19 7.98
C HIS A 171 -5.99 39.78 8.18
N PRO A 172 -5.01 39.56 9.07
CA PRO A 172 -4.41 38.25 9.35
C PRO A 172 -5.41 37.13 9.67
N SER A 173 -6.57 37.45 10.25
CA SER A 173 -7.64 36.48 10.55
C SER A 173 -8.21 35.76 9.31
N ARG A 174 -8.03 36.34 8.10
CA ARG A 174 -8.49 35.76 6.82
C ARG A 174 -7.36 35.09 6.03
N VAL A 175 -6.20 34.93 6.66
CA VAL A 175 -5.00 34.40 6.04
C VAL A 175 -4.49 33.22 6.85
N ILE A 176 -4.15 32.14 6.16
CA ILE A 176 -3.42 31.00 6.73
C ILE A 176 -2.03 31.00 6.16
N LYS A 177 -1.03 31.03 7.03
CA LYS A 177 0.38 31.07 6.64
C LYS A 177 1.00 29.69 6.67
N PHE A 178 1.69 29.33 5.61
CA PHE A 178 2.55 28.16 5.55
C PHE A 178 3.99 28.62 5.50
N ILE A 179 4.79 28.09 6.42
CA ILE A 179 6.22 28.40 6.55
C ILE A 179 6.98 27.22 5.94
N GLY A 180 8.06 27.51 5.20
CA GLY A 180 9.00 26.51 4.72
C GLY A 180 9.87 25.96 5.85
N ALA A 181 11.19 25.92 5.65
CA ALA A 181 12.11 25.56 6.73
C ALA A 181 12.10 26.67 7.81
N PRO A 182 11.71 26.38 9.06
CA PRO A 182 11.54 27.42 10.07
C PRO A 182 12.90 27.98 10.51
N ILE A 183 13.01 29.31 10.54
CA ILE A 183 14.16 30.01 11.11
C ILE A 183 13.95 30.11 12.63
N LEU A 184 14.84 29.48 13.40
CA LEU A 184 14.73 29.44 14.86
C LEU A 184 15.09 30.78 15.51
N ASP A 185 16.05 31.52 14.96
CA ASP A 185 16.40 32.87 15.41
C ASP A 185 15.65 33.93 14.60
N LYS A 186 14.34 33.99 14.83
CA LYS A 186 13.43 34.93 14.18
C LYS A 186 13.83 36.39 14.34
N SER A 187 14.48 36.73 15.47
CA SER A 187 14.84 38.09 15.84
C SER A 187 16.04 38.66 15.07
N ALA A 188 16.92 37.76 14.59
CA ALA A 188 18.12 38.13 13.84
C ALA A 188 17.94 38.02 12.32
N ALA A 189 16.84 37.42 11.85
CA ALA A 189 16.57 37.18 10.44
C ALA A 189 15.89 38.39 9.77
N PRO A 190 16.33 38.82 8.57
CA PRO A 190 15.66 39.88 7.80
C PRO A 190 14.21 39.55 7.45
N ASP A 191 13.89 38.26 7.30
CA ASP A 191 12.58 37.74 6.90
C ASP A 191 11.87 37.03 8.07
N GLU A 192 11.74 37.69 9.23
CA GLU A 192 11.17 37.16 10.50
C GLU A 192 9.82 36.40 10.33
N ILE A 193 9.01 36.77 9.33
CA ILE A 193 7.68 36.20 9.08
C ILE A 193 7.75 34.88 8.29
N TRP A 194 8.78 34.71 7.46
CA TRP A 194 8.95 33.62 6.51
C TRP A 194 10.01 32.62 6.99
N GLY A 195 10.01 31.45 6.35
CA GLY A 195 11.07 30.47 6.50
C GLY A 195 12.05 30.53 5.33
N ASP A 196 13.04 29.65 5.38
CA ASP A 196 13.95 29.38 4.27
C ASP A 196 13.38 28.29 3.35
N SER A 197 13.89 28.25 2.12
CA SER A 197 13.64 27.13 1.23
C SER A 197 14.27 25.85 1.80
N ILE A 198 13.59 24.71 1.69
CA ILE A 198 14.20 23.42 2.06
C ILE A 198 15.43 23.12 1.20
N LEU A 199 15.45 23.65 -0.04
CA LEU A 199 16.58 23.52 -0.96
C LEU A 199 17.86 24.16 -0.42
N GLN A 200 17.76 25.12 0.51
CA GLN A 200 18.91 25.76 1.15
C GLN A 200 19.77 24.77 1.94
N VAL A 201 19.14 23.81 2.61
CA VAL A 201 19.83 22.81 3.44
C VAL A 201 20.34 21.65 2.58
N VAL A 202 19.59 21.25 1.55
CA VAL A 202 19.94 20.10 0.71
C VAL A 202 20.83 20.45 -0.49
N TYR A 203 21.09 21.74 -0.74
CA TYR A 203 21.78 22.25 -1.93
C TYR A 203 23.07 21.49 -2.23
N ASP A 204 23.99 21.41 -1.26
CA ASP A 204 25.29 20.77 -1.45
C ASP A 204 25.15 19.27 -1.75
N ALA A 205 24.23 18.59 -1.07
CA ALA A 205 23.98 17.17 -1.28
C ALA A 205 23.41 16.90 -2.69
N LEU A 206 22.48 17.73 -3.14
CA LEU A 206 21.89 17.66 -4.49
C LEU A 206 22.93 17.97 -5.57
N GLN A 207 23.69 19.05 -5.39
CA GLN A 207 24.72 19.45 -6.34
C GLN A 207 25.81 18.38 -6.48
N ASN A 208 26.26 17.79 -5.37
CA ASN A 208 27.24 16.70 -5.39
C ASN A 208 26.69 15.47 -6.12
N ALA A 209 25.43 15.09 -5.86
CA ALA A 209 24.79 13.99 -6.56
C ALA A 209 24.66 14.25 -8.06
N ALA A 210 24.21 15.44 -8.47
CA ALA A 210 24.05 15.82 -9.86
C ALA A 210 25.40 15.85 -10.60
N SER A 211 26.40 16.52 -10.03
CA SER A 211 27.74 16.61 -10.61
C SER A 211 28.43 15.25 -10.69
N SER A 212 28.20 14.33 -9.75
CA SER A 212 28.76 12.97 -9.81
C SER A 212 28.28 12.18 -11.03
N GLN A 213 27.02 12.35 -11.41
CA GLN A 213 26.45 11.71 -12.60
C GLN A 213 27.03 12.32 -13.88
N GLU A 214 27.16 13.65 -13.92
CA GLU A 214 27.76 14.37 -15.06
C GLU A 214 29.22 14.00 -15.26
N HIS A 215 30.02 13.98 -14.19
CA HIS A 215 31.41 13.54 -14.24
C HIS A 215 31.52 12.09 -14.72
N THR A 216 30.64 11.21 -14.25
CA THR A 216 30.61 9.82 -14.75
C THR A 216 30.28 9.75 -16.23
N ALA A 217 29.30 10.52 -16.69
CA ALA A 217 28.94 10.60 -18.10
C ALA A 217 30.10 11.11 -18.98
N SER A 218 30.88 12.09 -18.49
CA SER A 218 32.07 12.60 -19.20
C SER A 218 33.22 11.58 -19.28
N LEU A 219 33.29 10.61 -18.38
CA LEU A 219 34.29 9.54 -18.41
C LEU A 219 33.98 8.46 -19.45
N ILE A 220 32.71 8.33 -19.90
CA ILE A 220 32.31 7.31 -20.87
C ILE A 220 33.04 7.50 -22.22
N PRO A 221 33.10 8.70 -22.81
CA PRO A 221 33.92 8.93 -23.99
C PRO A 221 35.42 8.68 -23.76
N GLU A 222 35.95 9.08 -22.59
CA GLU A 222 37.37 8.91 -22.26
C GLU A 222 37.77 7.44 -22.09
N ALA A 223 36.85 6.57 -21.67
CA ALA A 223 37.08 5.13 -21.52
C ALA A 223 37.54 4.44 -22.81
N LYS A 224 37.25 5.06 -23.97
CA LYS A 224 37.66 4.59 -25.29
C LYS A 224 38.78 5.44 -25.90
N THR A 225 39.58 6.10 -25.07
CA THR A 225 40.75 6.84 -25.58
C THR A 225 41.86 5.87 -25.94
N ASP A 226 42.21 5.86 -27.22
CA ASP A 226 43.36 5.13 -27.74
C ASP A 226 44.63 5.98 -27.62
N VAL A 227 45.69 5.43 -27.04
CA VAL A 227 47.02 6.07 -27.02
C VAL A 227 47.90 5.36 -28.05
N ILE A 228 48.39 6.12 -29.04
CA ILE A 228 49.29 5.62 -30.08
C ILE A 228 50.65 6.28 -29.89
N TYR A 229 51.67 5.45 -29.62
CA TYR A 229 53.06 5.89 -29.57
C TYR A 229 53.69 5.72 -30.94
N ILE A 230 54.23 6.81 -31.51
CA ILE A 230 54.90 6.81 -32.81
C ILE A 230 56.36 7.22 -32.59
N PRO A 231 57.35 6.36 -32.91
CA PRO A 231 58.75 6.72 -32.83
C PRO A 231 59.09 7.93 -33.72
N SER A 232 59.79 8.92 -33.19
CA SER A 232 60.23 10.12 -33.93
C SER A 232 59.10 10.95 -34.58
N LEU A 233 57.90 10.99 -33.98
CA LEU A 233 56.75 11.76 -34.48
C LEU A 233 57.08 13.21 -34.85
N SER A 234 57.90 13.90 -34.04
CA SER A 234 58.29 15.29 -34.30
C SER A 234 58.95 15.50 -35.66
N LYS A 235 59.78 14.54 -36.12
CA LYS A 235 60.46 14.61 -37.42
C LYS A 235 59.49 14.46 -38.61
N TYR A 236 58.43 13.68 -38.43
CA TYR A 236 57.42 13.47 -39.48
C TYR A 236 56.47 14.67 -39.63
N LEU A 237 56.29 15.45 -38.57
CA LEU A 237 55.47 16.66 -38.54
C LEU A 237 56.19 17.92 -39.04
N GLU A 238 57.51 17.87 -39.28
CA GLU A 238 58.29 18.99 -39.81
C GLU A 238 57.96 19.31 -41.29
N ASN A 239 57.34 18.39 -42.01
CA ASN A 239 56.99 18.55 -43.43
C ASN A 239 55.49 18.37 -43.64
N GLU A 240 54.88 19.33 -44.35
CA GLU A 240 53.44 19.41 -44.58
C GLU A 240 52.91 18.20 -45.37
N LYS A 241 53.70 17.71 -46.33
CA LYS A 241 53.37 16.53 -47.14
C LYS A 241 53.36 15.22 -46.34
N THR A 242 54.26 15.07 -45.37
CA THR A 242 54.30 13.87 -44.50
C THR A 242 53.25 13.94 -43.42
N THR A 243 52.93 15.13 -42.92
CA THR A 243 51.82 15.35 -41.98
C THR A 243 50.48 14.94 -42.60
N GLN A 244 50.18 15.41 -43.81
CA GLN A 244 48.93 15.09 -44.51
C GLN A 244 48.75 13.59 -44.76
N LYS A 245 49.83 12.90 -45.19
CA LYS A 245 49.83 11.43 -45.36
C LYS A 245 49.60 10.69 -44.05
N LEU A 246 50.17 11.18 -42.95
CA LEU A 246 50.00 10.58 -41.62
C LEU A 246 48.55 10.76 -41.14
N THR A 247 47.95 11.93 -41.34
CA THR A 247 46.54 12.21 -41.02
C THR A 247 45.57 11.35 -41.83
N GLU A 248 45.79 11.21 -43.14
CA GLU A 248 44.99 10.32 -43.99
C GLU A 248 45.08 8.87 -43.51
N ARG A 249 46.29 8.39 -43.18
CA ARG A 249 46.51 7.04 -42.63
C ARG A 249 45.76 6.80 -41.32
N PHE A 250 45.78 7.73 -40.36
CA PHE A 250 45.03 7.59 -39.11
C PHE A 250 43.51 7.65 -39.32
N THR A 251 43.06 8.44 -40.29
CA THR A 251 41.65 8.49 -40.68
C THR A 251 41.22 7.13 -41.25
N TYR A 252 42.00 6.55 -42.16
CA TYR A 252 41.76 5.20 -42.68
C TYR A 252 41.80 4.13 -41.59
N ALA A 253 42.78 4.19 -40.67
CA ALA A 253 42.88 3.25 -39.56
C ALA A 253 41.66 3.32 -38.63
N ASN A 254 41.16 4.53 -38.32
CA ASN A 254 39.94 4.72 -37.54
C ASN A 254 38.69 4.20 -38.26
N THR A 255 38.57 4.44 -39.57
CA THR A 255 37.46 3.88 -40.38
C THR A 255 37.53 2.35 -40.45
N MET A 256 38.72 1.76 -40.64
CA MET A 256 38.91 0.30 -40.63
C MET A 256 38.61 -0.30 -39.25
N LYS A 257 39.04 0.33 -38.16
CA LYS A 257 38.70 -0.10 -36.80
C LYS A 257 37.19 -0.04 -36.55
N SER A 258 36.51 0.99 -37.04
CA SER A 258 35.05 1.12 -36.91
C SER A 258 34.28 0.12 -37.77
N MET A 259 34.77 -0.24 -38.96
CA MET A 259 34.07 -1.11 -39.91
C MET A 259 34.40 -2.61 -39.73
N PHE A 260 35.64 -2.93 -39.37
CA PHE A 260 36.16 -4.31 -39.37
C PHE A 260 36.79 -4.74 -38.03
N ASN A 261 36.79 -3.87 -37.02
CA ASN A 261 37.38 -4.12 -35.70
C ASN A 261 38.85 -4.59 -35.77
N MET A 262 39.59 -4.13 -36.79
CA MET A 262 41.00 -4.42 -37.01
C MET A 262 41.81 -3.12 -36.96
N LEU A 263 42.92 -3.15 -36.21
CA LEU A 263 43.88 -2.05 -36.13
C LEU A 263 45.22 -2.52 -36.70
N LEU A 264 45.72 -1.83 -37.74
CA LEU A 264 47.00 -2.12 -38.36
C LEU A 264 48.04 -1.13 -37.82
N LEU A 265 49.08 -1.66 -37.16
CA LEU A 265 50.19 -0.88 -36.61
C LEU A 265 51.48 -1.26 -37.33
N GLU A 266 52.32 -0.26 -37.59
CA GLU A 266 53.61 -0.47 -38.25
C GLU A 266 54.69 -0.84 -37.23
N GLY A 267 55.44 -1.93 -37.46
CA GLY A 267 56.54 -2.33 -36.59
C GLY A 267 57.42 -3.42 -37.20
N ASP A 268 58.68 -3.44 -36.78
CA ASP A 268 59.71 -4.37 -37.28
C ASP A 268 59.79 -5.69 -36.51
N GLY A 269 58.90 -5.91 -35.54
CA GLY A 269 58.89 -7.10 -34.68
C GLY A 269 59.96 -7.12 -33.58
N ASN A 270 60.85 -6.11 -33.51
CA ASN A 270 61.97 -6.03 -32.56
C ASN A 270 61.87 -4.85 -31.57
N GLY A 271 60.68 -4.25 -31.43
CA GLY A 271 60.40 -3.21 -30.44
C GLY A 271 60.60 -1.77 -30.94
N ALA A 272 60.99 -1.58 -32.20
CA ALA A 272 61.02 -0.27 -32.85
C ALA A 272 59.81 -0.13 -33.79
N GLY A 273 58.66 0.23 -33.23
CA GLY A 273 57.41 0.36 -33.98
C GLY A 273 56.34 1.16 -33.23
N GLU A 274 55.21 1.35 -33.89
CA GLU A 274 54.03 1.98 -33.30
C GLU A 274 53.42 1.07 -32.24
N LYS A 275 53.14 1.65 -31.07
CA LYS A 275 52.53 0.92 -29.95
C LYS A 275 51.13 1.46 -29.72
N TRP A 276 50.16 0.55 -29.68
CA TRP A 276 48.79 0.87 -29.27
C TRP A 276 48.57 0.40 -27.84
N GLU A 277 48.14 1.34 -27.00
CA GLU A 277 47.71 1.05 -25.64
C GLU A 277 46.31 1.64 -25.45
N GLN A 278 45.36 0.80 -25.07
CA GLN A 278 44.07 1.27 -24.59
C GLN A 278 44.17 1.53 -23.09
N LYS A 279 43.80 2.75 -22.66
CA LYS A 279 43.63 3.00 -21.23
C LYS A 279 42.34 2.34 -20.77
N THR A 280 42.45 1.29 -19.96
CA THR A 280 41.29 0.69 -19.30
C THR A 280 40.92 1.53 -18.08
N ILE A 281 39.80 2.24 -18.14
CA ILE A 281 39.17 2.83 -16.95
C ILE A 281 38.37 1.74 -16.24
N ASN A 282 38.66 1.49 -14.96
CA ASN A 282 37.92 0.52 -14.17
C ASN A 282 36.65 1.16 -13.59
N PHE A 283 35.49 0.78 -14.12
CA PHE A 283 34.18 1.26 -13.64
C PHE A 283 33.59 0.45 -12.49
N GLY A 284 34.28 -0.59 -11.99
CA GLY A 284 33.69 -1.57 -11.07
C GLY A 284 33.16 -1.02 -9.73
N GLN A 285 33.66 0.13 -9.28
CA GLN A 285 33.24 0.77 -8.01
C GLN A 285 32.37 2.02 -8.20
N PHE A 286 32.16 2.47 -9.45
CA PHE A 286 31.39 3.69 -9.73
C PHE A 286 29.90 3.57 -9.36
N PRO A 287 29.21 2.44 -9.63
CA PRO A 287 27.81 2.31 -9.23
C PRO A 287 27.59 2.49 -7.74
N GLU A 288 28.46 1.93 -6.90
CA GLU A 288 28.34 2.05 -5.44
C GLU A 288 28.61 3.48 -4.96
N LEU A 289 29.59 4.16 -5.56
CA LEU A 289 29.85 5.57 -5.27
C LEU A 289 28.67 6.47 -5.66
N LEU A 290 28.08 6.27 -6.84
CA LEU A 290 26.89 7.01 -7.28
C LEU A 290 25.70 6.76 -6.35
N ARG A 291 25.50 5.50 -5.94
CA ARG A 291 24.46 5.13 -4.99
C ARG A 291 24.66 5.80 -3.63
N GLN A 292 25.90 5.92 -3.17
CA GLN A 292 26.23 6.60 -1.92
C GLN A 292 25.88 8.11 -1.98
N TYR A 293 26.17 8.79 -3.09
CA TYR A 293 25.76 10.20 -3.26
C TYR A 293 24.24 10.38 -3.24
N LEU A 294 23.50 9.48 -3.92
CA LEU A 294 22.03 9.48 -3.87
C LEU A 294 21.48 9.18 -2.47
N GLN A 295 22.15 8.31 -1.71
CA GLN A 295 21.79 8.01 -0.33
C GLN A 295 22.01 9.23 0.59
N VAL A 296 23.11 9.97 0.41
CA VAL A 296 23.36 11.22 1.15
C VAL A 296 22.32 12.28 0.79
N ALA A 297 21.97 12.43 -0.49
CA ALA A 297 20.92 13.35 -0.93
C ALA A 297 19.54 12.97 -0.34
N SER A 298 19.19 11.69 -0.34
CA SER A 298 17.95 11.17 0.27
C SER A 298 17.91 11.41 1.78
N GLY A 299 19.04 11.19 2.46
CA GLY A 299 19.19 11.46 3.89
C GLY A 299 19.09 12.95 4.22
N ALA A 300 19.72 13.83 3.44
CA ALA A 300 19.63 15.28 3.64
C ALA A 300 18.22 15.82 3.41
N ALA A 301 17.46 15.23 2.48
CA ALA A 301 16.06 15.58 2.23
C ALA A 301 15.08 14.98 3.24
N ASP A 302 15.57 14.10 4.13
CA ASP A 302 14.75 13.25 4.99
C ASP A 302 13.64 12.49 4.22
N ILE A 303 13.95 11.99 3.03
CA ILE A 303 13.04 11.15 2.23
C ILE A 303 13.71 9.78 2.06
N PRO A 304 13.04 8.66 2.40
CA PRO A 304 13.59 7.33 2.20
C PRO A 304 14.01 7.10 0.74
N MET A 305 15.16 6.45 0.54
CA MET A 305 15.66 6.13 -0.79
C MET A 305 14.63 5.35 -1.63
N VAL A 306 13.83 4.49 -0.99
CA VAL A 306 12.74 3.73 -1.63
C VAL A 306 11.67 4.65 -2.23
N ARG A 307 11.28 5.71 -1.51
CA ARG A 307 10.32 6.70 -2.00
C ARG A 307 10.96 7.69 -2.99
N PHE A 308 12.22 8.06 -2.75
CA PHE A 308 12.95 9.06 -3.52
C PHE A 308 13.37 8.54 -4.90
N LEU A 309 13.96 7.35 -4.98
CA LEU A 309 14.40 6.72 -6.23
C LEU A 309 13.33 5.83 -6.86
N GLN A 310 12.28 5.47 -6.11
CA GLN A 310 11.32 4.43 -6.52
C GLN A 310 12.00 3.08 -6.79
N ASP A 311 13.10 2.83 -6.11
CA ASP A 311 13.89 1.60 -6.21
C ASP A 311 13.76 0.82 -4.90
N ALA A 312 13.32 -0.42 -4.99
CA ALA A 312 13.23 -1.30 -3.84
C ALA A 312 14.62 -1.91 -3.60
N PRO A 313 15.19 -1.82 -2.38
CA PRO A 313 16.49 -2.41 -2.10
C PRO A 313 16.47 -3.90 -2.42
N SER A 314 17.33 -4.33 -3.34
CA SER A 314 17.46 -5.74 -3.72
C SER A 314 18.14 -6.52 -2.60
N GLY A 315 17.36 -7.00 -1.64
CA GLY A 315 17.79 -7.81 -0.52
C GLY A 315 16.60 -8.42 0.22
N LEU A 316 16.75 -9.64 0.72
CA LEU A 316 15.72 -10.42 1.44
C LEU A 316 15.39 -9.88 2.85
N GLY A 317 15.38 -8.56 3.05
CA GLY A 317 15.14 -7.93 4.35
C GLY A 317 14.16 -6.78 4.26
N SER A 318 13.16 -6.80 5.14
CA SER A 318 12.07 -5.84 5.39
C SER A 318 12.47 -4.37 5.64
N ASN A 319 13.72 -3.99 5.38
CA ASN A 319 14.24 -2.64 5.64
C ASN A 319 13.50 -1.57 4.83
N GLY A 320 13.04 -1.88 3.62
CA GLY A 320 12.29 -0.94 2.79
C GLY A 320 10.93 -0.56 3.40
N GLU A 321 10.16 -1.55 3.85
CA GLU A 321 8.84 -1.36 4.45
C GLU A 321 8.92 -0.63 5.79
N VAL A 322 9.86 -1.01 6.66
CA VAL A 322 10.06 -0.33 7.96
C VAL A 322 10.46 1.13 7.75
N THR A 323 11.33 1.41 6.77
CA THR A 323 11.74 2.79 6.48
C THR A 323 10.58 3.61 5.92
N LEU A 324 9.73 3.03 5.06
CA LEU A 324 8.52 3.69 4.57
C LEU A 324 7.51 3.96 5.68
N LYS A 325 7.32 3.00 6.61
CA LYS A 325 6.45 3.18 7.77
C LYS A 325 6.92 4.34 8.66
N ASN A 326 8.19 4.36 9.03
CA ASN A 326 8.76 5.45 9.83
C ASN A 326 8.62 6.81 9.13
N TYR A 327 8.75 6.84 7.81
CA TYR A 327 8.52 8.05 7.03
C TYR A 327 7.07 8.50 7.11
N TYR A 328 6.10 7.62 6.85
CA TYR A 328 4.67 7.97 6.96
C TYR A 328 4.26 8.36 8.38
N ASP A 329 4.83 7.74 9.41
CA ASP A 329 4.61 8.13 10.81
C ASP A 329 5.09 9.56 11.09
N ARG A 330 6.23 9.96 10.51
CA ARG A 330 6.70 11.35 10.56
C ARG A 330 5.74 12.27 9.82
N ILE A 331 5.34 11.93 8.60
CA ILE A 331 4.39 12.74 7.83
C ILE A 331 3.06 12.93 8.60
N GLY A 332 2.58 11.87 9.26
CA GLY A 332 1.40 11.95 10.13
C GLY A 332 1.61 12.83 11.37
N ALA A 333 2.84 12.90 11.89
CA ALA A 333 3.18 13.85 12.95
C ALA A 333 3.18 15.30 12.42
N ASP A 334 3.72 15.54 11.23
CA ASP A 334 3.74 16.86 10.57
C ASP A 334 2.31 17.33 10.26
N GLN A 335 1.42 16.44 9.81
CA GLN A 335 -0.02 16.74 9.66
C GLN A 335 -0.68 17.21 10.97
N ARG A 336 -0.33 16.57 12.11
CA ARG A 336 -0.88 16.91 13.42
C ARG A 336 -0.28 18.18 14.01
N ASN A 337 1.03 18.37 13.89
CA ASN A 337 1.75 19.47 14.55
C ASN A 337 1.74 20.76 13.74
N ASP A 338 1.79 20.67 12.41
CA ASP A 338 1.93 21.84 11.54
C ASP A 338 0.63 22.15 10.81
N LEU A 339 0.03 21.16 10.13
CA LEU A 339 -1.18 21.39 9.34
C LEU A 339 -2.41 21.62 10.20
N SER A 340 -2.59 20.87 11.28
CA SER A 340 -3.82 20.99 12.10
C SER A 340 -3.97 22.37 12.74
N PRO A 341 -2.92 22.97 13.35
CA PRO A 341 -3.01 24.34 13.84
C PRO A 341 -3.17 25.38 12.73
N ALA A 342 -2.55 25.17 11.56
CA ALA A 342 -2.67 26.08 10.43
C ALA A 342 -4.10 26.08 9.85
N LEU A 343 -4.71 24.89 9.72
CA LEU A 343 -6.03 24.71 9.12
C LEU A 343 -7.18 24.98 10.09
N TRP A 344 -6.95 25.00 11.40
CA TRP A 344 -7.99 25.27 12.40
C TRP A 344 -8.87 26.47 12.05
N ARG A 345 -8.29 27.58 11.58
CA ARG A 345 -9.05 28.77 11.14
C ARG A 345 -9.96 28.47 9.95
N PHE A 346 -9.45 27.76 8.94
CA PHE A 346 -10.25 27.33 7.79
C PHE A 346 -11.37 26.39 8.21
N ASP A 347 -11.07 25.44 9.10
CA ASP A 347 -12.00 24.40 9.55
C ASP A 347 -13.20 25.01 10.27
N GLU A 348 -12.94 25.95 11.18
CA GLU A 348 -13.97 26.70 11.90
C GLU A 348 -14.87 27.53 10.96
N ILE A 349 -14.34 28.02 9.83
CA ILE A 349 -15.09 28.74 8.80
C ILE A 349 -15.86 27.76 7.91
N ALA A 350 -15.25 26.64 7.52
CA ALA A 350 -15.82 25.63 6.65
C ALA A 350 -17.02 24.94 7.31
N ILE A 351 -16.89 24.54 8.58
CA ILE A 351 -17.99 23.95 9.37
C ILE A 351 -19.16 24.93 9.43
N ARG A 352 -18.92 26.18 9.85
CA ARG A 352 -19.99 27.19 9.95
C ARG A 352 -20.62 27.53 8.60
N SER A 353 -19.83 27.55 7.53
CA SER A 353 -20.35 27.76 6.17
C SER A 353 -21.21 26.59 5.69
N ALA A 354 -20.92 25.36 6.11
CA ALA A 354 -21.70 24.17 5.75
C ALA A 354 -23.01 24.04 6.54
N THR A 355 -22.93 24.15 7.88
CA THR A 355 -24.03 23.84 8.80
C THR A 355 -24.78 25.09 9.29
N GLY A 356 -24.20 26.29 9.15
CA GLY A 356 -24.72 27.54 9.70
C GLY A 356 -24.51 27.73 11.21
N SER A 357 -23.96 26.72 11.93
CA SER A 357 -23.66 26.81 13.36
C SER A 357 -22.52 25.86 13.76
N ARG A 358 -21.80 26.16 14.83
CA ARG A 358 -20.69 25.30 15.30
C ARG A 358 -21.20 24.33 16.37
N ASP A 359 -21.32 23.06 16.02
CA ASP A 359 -21.48 21.98 17.01
C ASP A 359 -20.09 21.53 17.48
N PRO A 360 -19.76 21.62 18.78
CA PRO A 360 -18.48 21.16 19.34
C PRO A 360 -18.16 19.68 19.11
N LYS A 361 -19.16 18.84 18.82
CA LYS A 361 -18.97 17.41 18.57
C LYS A 361 -18.32 17.09 17.22
N ILE A 362 -18.31 18.05 16.29
CA ILE A 362 -17.68 17.88 14.99
C ILE A 362 -16.16 18.03 15.16
N TYR A 363 -15.44 16.96 14.85
CA TYR A 363 -13.98 16.93 14.76
C TYR A 363 -13.56 16.11 13.52
N TYR A 364 -12.27 16.17 13.17
CA TYR A 364 -11.71 15.35 12.09
C TYR A 364 -10.51 14.57 12.59
N GLU A 365 -10.22 13.46 11.93
CA GLU A 365 -9.01 12.67 12.12
C GLU A 365 -8.27 12.56 10.78
N TRP A 366 -6.94 12.56 10.82
CA TRP A 366 -6.14 12.36 9.61
C TRP A 366 -6.23 10.89 9.19
N ALA A 367 -6.52 10.66 7.90
CA ALA A 367 -6.57 9.32 7.37
C ALA A 367 -5.18 8.65 7.45
N PRO A 368 -5.08 7.36 7.81
CA PRO A 368 -3.81 6.67 7.88
C PRO A 368 -3.09 6.64 6.52
N LEU A 369 -1.88 7.20 6.48
CA LEU A 369 -1.07 7.25 5.23
C LEU A 369 -0.50 5.89 4.80
N TYR A 370 -0.43 4.94 5.73
CA TYR A 370 -0.02 3.58 5.48
C TYR A 370 -1.19 2.64 5.82
N SER A 371 -1.80 2.07 4.79
CA SER A 371 -2.78 1.01 4.95
C SER A 371 -2.07 -0.34 4.94
N GLN A 372 -2.49 -1.20 5.86
CA GLN A 372 -2.08 -2.59 5.83
C GLN A 372 -2.56 -3.24 4.53
N THR A 373 -1.73 -4.10 3.96
CA THR A 373 -2.15 -4.91 2.80
C THR A 373 -3.35 -5.79 3.19
N GLU A 374 -4.19 -6.21 2.24
CA GLU A 374 -5.31 -7.12 2.57
C GLU A 374 -4.84 -8.39 3.27
N LYS A 375 -3.62 -8.84 2.97
CA LYS A 375 -2.99 -9.97 3.65
C LYS A 375 -2.70 -9.65 5.13
N GLU A 376 -2.06 -8.52 5.41
CA GLU A 376 -1.81 -8.09 6.80
C GLU A 376 -3.10 -7.84 7.56
N ARG A 377 -4.12 -7.23 6.93
CA ARG A 377 -5.46 -7.06 7.53
C ARG A 377 -6.11 -8.42 7.86
N ALA A 378 -6.03 -9.39 6.96
CA ALA A 378 -6.55 -10.74 7.18
C ALA A 378 -5.77 -11.47 8.29
N GLU A 379 -4.46 -11.27 8.38
CA GLU A 379 -3.62 -11.80 9.46
C GLU A 379 -3.97 -11.16 10.81
N VAL A 380 -4.14 -9.83 10.88
CA VAL A 380 -4.60 -9.13 12.08
C VAL A 380 -6.00 -9.58 12.48
N PHE A 381 -6.92 -9.72 11.53
CA PHE A 381 -8.26 -10.25 11.78
C PHE A 381 -8.21 -11.66 12.37
N LYS A 382 -7.39 -12.54 11.76
CA LYS A 382 -7.18 -13.90 12.26
C LYS A 382 -6.61 -13.89 13.68
N LEU A 383 -5.59 -13.08 13.94
CA LEU A 383 -4.98 -12.94 15.26
C LEU A 383 -5.97 -12.40 16.30
N ASN A 384 -6.79 -11.41 15.94
CA ASN A 384 -7.83 -10.87 16.81
C ASN A 384 -8.91 -11.92 17.11
N ALA A 385 -9.33 -12.71 16.12
CA ALA A 385 -10.28 -13.79 16.30
C ALA A 385 -9.70 -14.94 17.16
N GLU A 386 -8.43 -15.27 16.97
CA GLU A 386 -7.70 -16.24 17.80
C GLU A 386 -7.55 -15.74 19.24
N ALA A 387 -7.22 -14.46 19.43
CA ALA A 387 -7.13 -13.83 20.75
C ALA A 387 -8.51 -13.81 21.45
N ALA A 388 -9.58 -13.47 20.73
CA ALA A 388 -10.94 -13.52 21.27
C ALA A 388 -11.33 -14.94 21.71
N ARG A 389 -11.03 -15.96 20.89
CA ARG A 389 -11.23 -17.37 21.26
C ARG A 389 -10.39 -17.78 22.47
N ALA A 390 -9.17 -17.27 22.59
CA ALA A 390 -8.30 -17.54 23.74
C ALA A 390 -8.81 -16.90 25.04
N ILE A 391 -9.37 -15.68 24.97
CA ILE A 391 -9.96 -14.97 26.12
C ILE A 391 -11.24 -15.68 26.60
N VAL A 392 -12.06 -16.16 25.67
CA VAL A 392 -13.26 -16.96 25.95
C VAL A 392 -12.91 -18.38 26.41
N GLY A 393 -11.78 -18.93 25.96
CA GLY A 393 -11.41 -20.31 26.25
C GLY A 393 -12.25 -21.34 25.48
N SER A 394 -11.76 -22.58 25.44
CA SER A 394 -12.39 -23.68 24.67
C SER A 394 -13.41 -24.51 25.47
N GLY A 395 -13.65 -24.18 26.73
CA GLY A 395 -14.52 -24.95 27.63
C GLY A 395 -15.12 -24.13 28.76
N THR A 396 -16.23 -24.60 29.32
CA THR A 396 -16.96 -23.96 30.41
C THR A 396 -16.07 -23.82 31.65
N GLY A 397 -15.88 -22.60 32.15
CA GLY A 397 -15.05 -22.30 33.33
C GLY A 397 -13.58 -21.94 33.02
N GLN A 398 -13.18 -21.84 31.76
CA GLN A 398 -11.88 -21.29 31.32
C GLN A 398 -11.96 -19.85 30.80
N GLU A 399 -13.13 -19.22 30.91
CA GLU A 399 -13.41 -17.86 30.46
C GLU A 399 -12.68 -16.84 31.35
N LEU A 400 -11.74 -16.08 30.77
CA LEU A 400 -11.15 -14.92 31.45
C LEU A 400 -12.13 -13.74 31.45
N ILE A 401 -12.92 -13.63 30.38
CA ILE A 401 -13.99 -12.65 30.18
C ILE A 401 -15.19 -13.40 29.61
N THR A 402 -16.39 -13.03 30.04
CA THR A 402 -17.65 -13.60 29.56
C THR A 402 -17.77 -13.48 28.04
N ARG A 403 -18.31 -14.52 27.39
CA ARG A 403 -18.51 -14.60 25.93
C ARG A 403 -19.21 -13.38 25.35
N GLU A 404 -20.22 -12.88 26.05
CA GLU A 404 -21.04 -11.73 25.66
C GLU A 404 -20.22 -10.45 25.55
N ALA A 405 -19.42 -10.14 26.57
CA ALA A 405 -18.58 -8.95 26.60
C ALA A 405 -17.49 -9.00 25.50
N VAL A 406 -16.92 -10.18 25.24
CA VAL A 406 -15.97 -10.37 24.13
C VAL A 406 -16.67 -10.22 22.79
N SER A 407 -17.89 -10.76 22.63
CA SER A 407 -18.68 -10.64 21.40
C SER A 407 -18.99 -9.18 21.07
N LYS A 408 -19.54 -8.42 22.01
CA LYS A 408 -19.85 -6.99 21.80
C LYS A 408 -18.59 -6.19 21.46
N SER A 409 -17.51 -6.40 22.21
CA SER A 409 -16.23 -5.73 21.91
C SER A 409 -15.64 -6.12 20.56
N LEU A 410 -15.79 -7.38 20.13
CA LEU A 410 -15.29 -7.87 18.86
C LEU A 410 -16.12 -7.35 17.69
N ILE A 411 -17.45 -7.26 17.83
CA ILE A 411 -18.35 -6.66 16.84
C ILE A 411 -17.95 -5.21 16.60
N SER A 412 -17.87 -4.39 17.66
CA SER A 412 -17.44 -2.98 17.53
C SER A 412 -16.06 -2.87 16.90
N ARG A 413 -15.12 -3.76 17.26
CA ARG A 413 -13.78 -3.75 16.67
C ARG A 413 -13.78 -4.10 15.18
N ILE A 414 -14.58 -5.09 14.76
CA ILE A 414 -14.67 -5.51 13.35
C ILE A 414 -15.35 -4.45 12.50
N GLU A 415 -16.33 -3.74 13.06
CA GLU A 415 -16.98 -2.58 12.44
C GLU A 415 -15.99 -1.42 12.25
N GLU A 416 -15.25 -1.05 13.30
CA GLU A 416 -14.20 -0.02 13.21
C GLU A 416 -13.10 -0.39 12.22
N ASP A 417 -12.65 -1.65 12.21
CA ASP A 417 -11.60 -2.13 11.30
C ASP A 417 -12.11 -2.29 9.85
N GLY A 418 -13.43 -2.19 9.61
CA GLY A 418 -14.05 -2.32 8.29
C GLY A 418 -13.77 -3.66 7.61
N ASN A 419 -13.53 -4.72 8.38
CA ASN A 419 -13.14 -6.03 7.86
C ASN A 419 -14.33 -6.83 7.31
N LEU A 420 -15.54 -6.58 7.84
CA LEU A 420 -16.78 -7.20 7.38
C LEU A 420 -17.84 -6.11 7.13
N PRO A 421 -17.83 -5.47 5.94
CA PRO A 421 -18.85 -4.49 5.60
C PRO A 421 -20.23 -5.13 5.62
N GLY A 422 -21.16 -4.51 6.35
CA GLY A 422 -22.52 -5.04 6.56
C GLY A 422 -22.70 -5.87 7.84
N LEU A 423 -21.65 -6.07 8.66
CA LEU A 423 -21.78 -6.73 9.95
C LEU A 423 -22.76 -6.00 10.88
N ALA A 424 -22.69 -4.67 10.95
CA ALA A 424 -23.61 -3.85 11.77
C ALA A 424 -25.08 -4.10 11.39
N ALA A 425 -25.39 -4.10 10.09
CA ALA A 425 -26.74 -4.38 9.59
C ALA A 425 -27.17 -5.83 9.86
N ALA A 426 -26.24 -6.79 9.78
CA ALA A 426 -26.51 -8.19 10.10
C ALA A 426 -26.73 -8.41 11.61
N VAL A 427 -25.98 -7.72 12.47
CA VAL A 427 -26.17 -7.77 13.93
C VAL A 427 -27.51 -7.13 14.31
N GLU A 428 -27.91 -6.04 13.66
CA GLU A 428 -29.24 -5.44 13.86
C GLU A 428 -30.39 -6.33 13.34
N GLU A 429 -30.19 -7.07 12.24
CA GLU A 429 -31.20 -7.98 11.68
C GLU A 429 -31.34 -9.28 12.50
N TYR A 430 -30.22 -9.83 12.99
CA TYR A 430 -30.19 -11.16 13.63
C TYR A 430 -30.07 -11.12 15.16
N GLY A 431 -29.82 -9.96 15.78
CA GLY A 431 -29.70 -9.79 17.23
C GLY A 431 -28.35 -10.23 17.81
N ASP A 432 -27.99 -9.67 18.97
CA ASP A 432 -26.80 -10.05 19.73
C ASP A 432 -26.94 -11.45 20.34
N LEU A 433 -25.82 -12.07 20.74
CA LEU A 433 -25.83 -13.38 21.43
C LEU A 433 -26.73 -13.40 22.67
N GLU A 434 -26.91 -12.27 23.36
CA GLU A 434 -27.82 -12.11 24.52
C GLU A 434 -29.30 -12.27 24.14
N GLU A 435 -29.69 -11.92 22.91
CA GLU A 435 -31.09 -11.99 22.45
C GLU A 435 -31.43 -13.36 21.83
N ASN A 436 -30.41 -14.15 21.48
CA ASN A 436 -30.53 -15.47 20.87
C ASN A 436 -30.19 -16.61 21.85
N GLU A 437 -30.19 -16.38 23.17
CA GLU A 437 -30.05 -17.48 24.12
C GLU A 437 -31.28 -18.40 24.05
N PRO A 438 -31.11 -19.71 23.79
CA PRO A 438 -32.21 -20.66 23.82
C PRO A 438 -32.82 -20.71 25.22
N THR A 439 -34.15 -20.68 25.30
CA THR A 439 -34.89 -20.75 26.56
C THR A 439 -34.55 -22.02 27.36
N GLU A 440 -34.75 -22.04 28.68
CA GLU A 440 -34.51 -23.25 29.51
C GLU A 440 -35.26 -24.49 28.97
N GLU A 441 -36.40 -24.30 28.32
CA GLU A 441 -37.16 -25.37 27.65
C GLU A 441 -36.47 -25.87 26.35
N GLU A 442 -35.83 -24.99 25.59
CA GLU A 442 -35.05 -25.35 24.39
C GLU A 442 -33.70 -25.99 24.76
N LEU A 443 -33.06 -25.55 25.85
CA LEU A 443 -31.89 -26.19 26.45
C LEU A 443 -32.23 -27.59 27.00
N ALA A 444 -33.39 -27.76 27.63
CA ALA A 444 -33.87 -29.07 28.09
C ALA A 444 -34.23 -30.01 26.91
N ALA A 445 -34.82 -29.48 25.83
CA ALA A 445 -35.08 -30.23 24.61
C ALA A 445 -33.78 -30.61 23.87
N ALA A 446 -32.80 -29.69 23.82
CA ALA A 446 -31.47 -29.96 23.27
C ALA A 446 -30.69 -30.96 24.13
N ALA A 447 -30.79 -30.90 25.46
CA ALA A 447 -30.19 -31.88 26.37
C ALA A 447 -30.83 -33.27 26.27
N ALA A 448 -32.15 -33.35 26.08
CA ALA A 448 -32.85 -34.62 25.81
C ALA A 448 -32.45 -35.22 24.44
N THR A 449 -32.23 -34.36 23.44
CA THR A 449 -31.75 -34.76 22.11
C THR A 449 -30.26 -35.14 22.13
N GLN A 450 -29.45 -34.46 22.96
CA GLN A 450 -28.05 -34.80 23.21
C GLN A 450 -27.92 -36.09 24.03
N ALA A 451 -28.78 -36.38 25.00
CA ALA A 451 -28.77 -37.65 25.73
C ALA A 451 -29.09 -38.85 24.82
N ALA A 452 -29.95 -38.67 23.82
CA ALA A 452 -30.19 -39.66 22.77
C ALA A 452 -28.97 -39.84 21.84
N ASN A 453 -28.23 -38.76 21.55
CA ASN A 453 -26.99 -38.79 20.78
C ASN A 453 -25.75 -39.24 21.58
N THR A 454 -25.74 -39.12 22.91
CA THR A 454 -24.61 -39.48 23.77
C THR A 454 -24.37 -40.98 23.78
N ASN A 455 -25.43 -41.78 23.56
CA ASN A 455 -25.32 -43.23 23.33
C ASN A 455 -24.60 -43.59 22.02
N ASN A 456 -24.56 -42.68 21.04
CA ASN A 456 -23.75 -42.84 19.82
C ASN A 456 -22.32 -42.32 20.01
N VAL A 457 -22.13 -41.24 20.78
CA VAL A 457 -20.80 -40.67 21.04
C VAL A 457 -19.94 -41.56 21.96
N THR A 458 -20.54 -42.27 22.92
CA THR A 458 -19.80 -43.24 23.76
C THR A 458 -19.31 -44.47 22.97
N ARG A 459 -19.99 -44.86 21.88
CA ARG A 459 -19.45 -45.86 20.95
C ARG A 459 -18.30 -45.31 20.10
N MET A 460 -18.36 -44.04 19.71
CA MET A 460 -17.29 -43.40 18.92
C MET A 460 -16.04 -43.07 19.76
N GLN A 461 -16.17 -42.73 21.05
CA GLN A 461 -15.00 -42.52 21.93
C GLN A 461 -14.24 -43.80 22.27
N GLN A 462 -14.87 -44.98 22.21
CA GLN A 462 -14.16 -46.26 22.26
C GLN A 462 -13.44 -46.60 20.94
N ALA A 463 -13.82 -45.99 19.81
CA ALA A 463 -13.14 -46.15 18.52
C ALA A 463 -12.00 -45.13 18.29
N ALA A 464 -11.97 -44.01 19.03
CA ALA A 464 -10.95 -42.96 18.90
C ALA A 464 -9.57 -43.31 19.50
N ASN A 465 -9.38 -44.51 20.05
CA ASN A 465 -8.11 -44.97 20.63
C ASN A 465 -7.43 -46.10 19.83
N ASP A 466 -7.88 -46.39 18.60
CA ASP A 466 -7.36 -47.53 17.84
C ASP A 466 -7.12 -47.16 16.37
N ALA A 467 -5.88 -46.75 16.05
CA ALA A 467 -5.40 -46.43 14.70
C ALA A 467 -5.16 -47.71 13.85
N ALA A 468 -6.05 -48.70 13.98
CA ALA A 468 -6.02 -49.91 13.20
C ALA A 468 -6.73 -49.67 11.86
N PRO A 469 -6.14 -50.07 10.70
CA PRO A 469 -6.81 -49.98 9.40
C PRO A 469 -8.17 -50.70 9.43
N ARG A 470 -9.23 -50.05 8.91
CA ARG A 470 -10.60 -50.60 8.84
C ARG A 470 -11.25 -50.36 7.49
N ALA A 471 -12.28 -51.14 7.19
CA ALA A 471 -13.07 -51.01 5.98
C ALA A 471 -13.71 -49.60 5.93
N LEU A 472 -13.75 -48.97 4.75
CA LEU A 472 -14.04 -47.53 4.62
C LEU A 472 -15.24 -47.28 3.69
N TYR A 473 -16.25 -46.59 4.20
CA TYR A 473 -17.36 -46.05 3.42
C TYR A 473 -17.46 -44.54 3.65
N VAL A 474 -17.32 -43.76 2.57
CA VAL A 474 -17.37 -42.28 2.62
C VAL A 474 -18.52 -41.80 1.75
N ARG A 475 -19.41 -40.99 2.32
CA ARG A 475 -20.54 -40.38 1.61
C ARG A 475 -20.78 -38.93 2.02
N ARG A 476 -21.57 -38.21 1.22
CA ARG A 476 -22.10 -36.88 1.54
C ARG A 476 -23.61 -36.87 1.33
N ASP A 477 -24.34 -36.45 2.36
CA ASP A 477 -25.80 -36.40 2.34
C ASP A 477 -26.32 -35.17 1.57
N VAL A 478 -27.46 -35.32 0.89
CA VAL A 478 -28.11 -34.24 0.16
C VAL A 478 -28.96 -33.41 1.13
N LEU A 479 -28.53 -32.18 1.38
CA LEU A 479 -29.19 -31.26 2.32
C LEU A 479 -30.49 -30.69 1.75
N ASN A 480 -30.56 -30.44 0.44
CA ASN A 480 -31.77 -29.93 -0.22
C ASN A 480 -32.67 -31.04 -0.77
N ARG A 481 -32.88 -32.09 0.03
CA ARG A 481 -33.69 -33.28 -0.31
C ARG A 481 -35.09 -32.91 -0.83
N ALA A 482 -35.74 -31.92 -0.23
CA ALA A 482 -37.12 -31.54 -0.56
C ALA A 482 -37.29 -31.19 -2.05
N ASP A 483 -36.31 -30.53 -2.67
CA ASP A 483 -36.36 -30.13 -4.08
C ASP A 483 -36.25 -31.33 -5.02
N ILE A 484 -35.34 -32.26 -4.71
CA ILE A 484 -35.13 -33.47 -5.50
C ILE A 484 -36.32 -34.41 -5.37
N VAL A 485 -36.89 -34.56 -4.16
CA VAL A 485 -38.10 -35.38 -3.96
C VAL A 485 -39.28 -34.80 -4.72
N LYS A 486 -39.47 -33.47 -4.67
CA LYS A 486 -40.54 -32.80 -5.43
C LYS A 486 -40.42 -33.03 -6.93
N TRP A 487 -39.21 -32.95 -7.48
CA TRP A 487 -38.95 -33.28 -8.89
C TRP A 487 -39.20 -34.77 -9.18
N ALA A 488 -38.68 -35.67 -8.35
CA ALA A 488 -38.80 -37.11 -8.55
C ALA A 488 -40.26 -37.56 -8.52
N THR A 489 -41.07 -37.06 -7.58
CA THR A 489 -42.52 -37.34 -7.56
C THR A 489 -43.21 -36.81 -8.82
N ALA A 490 -42.81 -35.64 -9.35
CA ALA A 490 -43.36 -35.11 -10.59
C ALA A 490 -42.99 -35.93 -11.84
N GLN A 491 -41.83 -36.60 -11.82
CA GLN A 491 -41.38 -37.50 -12.89
C GLN A 491 -41.93 -38.94 -12.75
N GLY A 492 -42.70 -39.22 -11.69
CA GLY A 492 -43.37 -40.52 -11.48
C GLY A 492 -42.61 -41.52 -10.61
N PHE A 493 -41.59 -41.10 -9.86
CA PHE A 493 -40.94 -41.96 -8.86
C PHE A 493 -41.83 -42.11 -7.62
N THR A 494 -42.09 -43.35 -7.19
CA THR A 494 -43.02 -43.67 -6.08
C THR A 494 -42.30 -44.03 -4.79
N ASP A 495 -41.17 -44.74 -4.87
CA ASP A 495 -40.44 -45.28 -3.72
C ASP A 495 -39.06 -44.64 -3.60
N ILE A 496 -39.05 -43.32 -3.41
CA ILE A 496 -37.82 -42.52 -3.34
C ILE A 496 -37.04 -42.88 -2.08
N VAL A 497 -35.73 -43.11 -2.22
CA VAL A 497 -34.84 -43.45 -1.11
C VAL A 497 -34.92 -42.37 -0.02
N PRO A 498 -35.11 -42.74 1.26
CA PRO A 498 -35.21 -41.75 2.34
C PRO A 498 -33.91 -40.97 2.52
N ASP A 499 -32.78 -41.65 2.36
CA ASP A 499 -31.43 -41.14 2.54
C ASP A 499 -30.75 -40.86 1.18
N LEU A 500 -31.01 -39.67 0.62
CA LEU A 500 -30.35 -39.24 -0.61
C LEU A 500 -28.94 -38.77 -0.29
N HIS A 501 -27.94 -39.44 -0.81
CA HIS A 501 -26.53 -39.11 -0.63
C HIS A 501 -25.74 -39.43 -1.90
N VAL A 502 -24.50 -38.94 -1.95
CA VAL A 502 -23.49 -39.33 -2.94
C VAL A 502 -22.40 -40.13 -2.24
N THR A 503 -22.16 -41.34 -2.73
CA THR A 503 -21.01 -42.14 -2.29
C THR A 503 -19.73 -41.62 -2.94
N ILE A 504 -18.71 -41.36 -2.14
CA ILE A 504 -17.38 -40.95 -2.60
C ILE A 504 -16.46 -42.16 -2.69
N ALA A 505 -16.43 -43.02 -1.67
CA ALA A 505 -15.58 -44.19 -1.64
C ALA A 505 -16.26 -45.37 -0.93
N TYR A 506 -15.97 -46.57 -1.42
CA TYR A 506 -16.40 -47.84 -0.85
C TYR A 506 -15.22 -48.80 -0.95
N SER A 507 -14.52 -49.06 0.16
CA SER A 507 -13.32 -49.88 0.21
C SER A 507 -13.47 -51.02 1.20
N THR A 508 -13.50 -52.25 0.69
CA THR A 508 -13.44 -53.48 1.50
C THR A 508 -12.03 -53.74 2.03
N GLN A 509 -11.01 -53.15 1.41
CA GLN A 509 -9.65 -53.17 1.95
C GLN A 509 -9.53 -52.20 3.14
N PRO A 510 -8.91 -52.62 4.26
CA PRO A 510 -8.68 -51.75 5.41
C PRO A 510 -7.78 -50.56 5.07
N VAL A 511 -8.24 -49.34 5.40
CA VAL A 511 -7.51 -48.08 5.19
C VAL A 511 -7.36 -47.36 6.52
N ASP A 512 -6.26 -46.62 6.70
CA ASP A 512 -6.10 -45.70 7.83
C ASP A 512 -6.91 -44.42 7.55
N TRP A 513 -7.98 -44.21 8.31
CA TRP A 513 -8.87 -43.07 8.11
C TRP A 513 -8.19 -41.73 8.40
N PHE A 514 -7.16 -41.71 9.26
CA PHE A 514 -6.41 -40.48 9.54
C PHE A 514 -5.48 -40.09 8.38
N ALA A 515 -4.96 -41.07 7.64
CA ALA A 515 -4.17 -40.82 6.44
C ALA A 515 -5.01 -40.30 5.27
N VAL A 516 -6.31 -40.64 5.24
CA VAL A 516 -7.27 -40.17 4.23
C VAL A 516 -7.63 -38.68 4.41
N GLY A 517 -7.62 -38.20 5.65
CA GLY A 517 -7.98 -36.82 6.01
C GLY A 517 -9.44 -36.46 5.70
N GLU A 518 -9.81 -35.19 5.86
CA GLU A 518 -11.15 -34.67 5.55
C GLU A 518 -11.10 -33.70 4.34
N SER A 519 -12.23 -33.52 3.66
CA SER A 519 -12.36 -32.47 2.65
C SER A 519 -12.24 -31.07 3.26
N TRP A 520 -11.64 -30.15 2.50
CA TRP A 520 -11.42 -28.77 2.90
C TRP A 520 -12.71 -27.94 2.96
N SER A 521 -13.80 -28.44 2.37
CA SER A 521 -15.10 -27.79 2.42
C SER A 521 -16.12 -28.63 3.21
N PRO A 522 -16.73 -28.09 4.27
CA PRO A 522 -17.80 -28.77 5.01
C PRO A 522 -19.12 -28.87 4.21
N LYS A 523 -19.21 -28.18 3.06
CA LYS A 523 -20.40 -28.15 2.20
C LYS A 523 -20.00 -28.06 0.74
N LEU A 524 -20.58 -28.90 -0.12
CA LEU A 524 -20.34 -28.88 -1.56
C LEU A 524 -21.62 -28.49 -2.31
N GLU A 525 -21.53 -27.42 -3.09
CA GLU A 525 -22.63 -26.92 -3.90
C GLU A 525 -22.40 -27.24 -5.39
N ILE A 526 -23.36 -27.92 -6.00
CA ILE A 526 -23.40 -28.16 -7.45
C ILE A 526 -24.49 -27.27 -8.03
N SER A 527 -24.07 -26.28 -8.82
CA SER A 527 -24.93 -25.30 -9.47
C SER A 527 -26.04 -25.96 -10.31
N ALA A 528 -27.16 -25.24 -10.46
CA ALA A 528 -28.22 -25.66 -11.37
C ALA A 528 -27.71 -25.81 -12.81
N GLY A 529 -28.19 -26.82 -13.53
CA GLY A 529 -27.75 -27.19 -14.87
C GLY A 529 -26.53 -28.13 -14.91
N GLY A 530 -25.87 -28.16 -16.07
CA GLY A 530 -24.71 -29.03 -16.34
C GLY A 530 -25.09 -30.41 -16.89
N PRO A 531 -24.09 -31.21 -17.31
CA PRO A 531 -24.34 -32.56 -17.82
C PRO A 531 -24.85 -33.45 -16.68
N ARG A 532 -26.11 -33.89 -16.78
CA ARG A 532 -26.78 -34.79 -15.83
C ARG A 532 -27.61 -35.79 -16.60
N GLN A 533 -27.63 -37.03 -16.14
CA GLN A 533 -28.32 -38.12 -16.83
C GLN A 533 -28.92 -39.10 -15.81
N MET A 534 -30.08 -39.66 -16.14
CA MET A 534 -30.63 -40.79 -15.39
C MET A 534 -30.10 -42.09 -15.97
N GLU A 535 -29.58 -42.96 -15.10
CA GLU A 535 -29.07 -44.27 -15.49
C GLU A 535 -29.44 -45.33 -14.45
N THR A 536 -29.55 -46.58 -14.90
CA THR A 536 -29.71 -47.73 -14.01
C THR A 536 -28.34 -48.25 -13.58
N LEU A 537 -28.06 -48.27 -12.28
CA LEU A 537 -26.80 -48.76 -11.72
C LEU A 537 -26.99 -50.03 -10.88
N GLY A 538 -25.91 -50.77 -10.67
CA GLY A 538 -25.84 -52.01 -9.88
C GLY A 538 -26.27 -53.27 -10.63
N ASP A 539 -25.94 -54.43 -10.05
CA ASP A 539 -26.27 -55.74 -10.63
C ASP A 539 -27.79 -55.87 -10.86
N GLY A 540 -28.17 -56.14 -12.11
CA GLY A 540 -29.58 -56.24 -12.52
C GLY A 540 -30.33 -54.90 -12.66
N GLY A 541 -29.65 -53.75 -12.67
CA GLY A 541 -30.28 -52.44 -12.87
C GLY A 541 -31.16 -51.99 -11.68
N LYS A 542 -30.79 -52.44 -10.49
CA LYS A 542 -31.52 -52.27 -9.22
C LYS A 542 -31.68 -50.81 -8.81
N TYR A 543 -30.68 -49.95 -9.06
CA TYR A 543 -30.71 -48.55 -8.63
C TYR A 543 -31.07 -47.64 -9.81
N LYS A 544 -32.03 -46.72 -9.61
CA LYS A 544 -32.30 -45.62 -10.55
C LYS A 544 -31.55 -44.40 -10.04
N ALA A 545 -30.47 -44.02 -10.72
CA ALA A 545 -29.53 -43.01 -10.23
C ALA A 545 -29.48 -41.78 -11.14
N LEU A 546 -29.35 -40.61 -10.52
CA LEU A 546 -29.04 -39.36 -11.18
C LEU A 546 -27.52 -39.19 -11.20
N LEU A 547 -26.91 -39.33 -12.38
CA LEU A 547 -25.50 -39.02 -12.60
C LEU A 547 -25.29 -37.50 -12.60
N ILE A 548 -24.27 -37.06 -11.88
CA ILE A 548 -23.91 -35.65 -11.74
C ILE A 548 -22.43 -35.44 -12.07
N SER A 549 -22.08 -34.22 -12.48
CA SER A 549 -20.70 -33.82 -12.72
C SER A 549 -20.23 -32.87 -11.61
N ALA A 550 -19.22 -33.29 -10.85
CA ALA A 550 -18.57 -32.49 -9.83
C ALA A 550 -17.10 -32.87 -9.71
N SER A 551 -16.20 -31.97 -10.14
CA SER A 551 -14.75 -32.20 -10.15
C SER A 551 -14.19 -32.48 -8.75
N GLU A 552 -14.75 -31.83 -7.72
CA GLU A 552 -14.32 -32.03 -6.33
C GLU A 552 -14.57 -33.46 -5.85
N LEU A 553 -15.72 -34.06 -6.18
CA LEU A 553 -16.02 -35.46 -5.81
C LEU A 553 -15.07 -36.43 -6.51
N VAL A 554 -14.76 -36.17 -7.78
CA VAL A 554 -13.84 -37.01 -8.56
C VAL A 554 -12.41 -36.93 -8.02
N TRP A 555 -11.92 -35.72 -7.72
CA TRP A 555 -10.60 -35.54 -7.10
C TRP A 555 -10.54 -36.15 -5.71
N ARG A 556 -11.61 -36.01 -4.93
CA ARG A 556 -11.67 -36.58 -3.59
C ARG A 556 -11.66 -38.10 -3.62
N HIS A 557 -12.43 -38.71 -4.52
CA HIS A 557 -12.36 -40.15 -4.76
C HIS A 557 -10.93 -40.60 -5.09
N LYS A 558 -10.26 -39.93 -6.03
CA LYS A 558 -8.86 -40.23 -6.38
C LYS A 558 -7.91 -40.14 -5.19
N ALA A 559 -8.02 -39.09 -4.37
CA ALA A 559 -7.21 -38.93 -3.17
C ALA A 559 -7.43 -40.07 -2.16
N ILE A 560 -8.66 -40.54 -2.00
CA ILE A 560 -8.99 -41.67 -1.12
C ILE A 560 -8.39 -42.98 -1.66
N ILE A 561 -8.43 -43.21 -2.98
CA ILE A 561 -7.78 -44.37 -3.61
C ILE A 561 -6.25 -44.30 -3.47
N GLU A 562 -5.64 -43.12 -3.65
CA GLU A 562 -4.20 -42.90 -3.44
C GLU A 562 -3.77 -43.14 -1.99
N ALA A 563 -4.66 -42.89 -1.02
CA ALA A 563 -4.45 -43.20 0.39
C ALA A 563 -4.58 -44.70 0.73
N GLY A 564 -4.82 -45.57 -0.27
CA GLY A 564 -4.85 -47.03 -0.11
C GLY A 564 -6.24 -47.65 -0.13
N ALA A 565 -7.30 -46.88 -0.42
CA ALA A 565 -8.64 -47.42 -0.58
C ALA A 565 -8.80 -48.21 -1.90
N SER A 566 -9.62 -49.25 -1.83
CA SER A 566 -10.05 -50.05 -2.98
C SER A 566 -11.36 -49.50 -3.57
N TRP A 567 -11.59 -49.74 -4.87
CA TRP A 567 -12.86 -49.48 -5.55
C TRP A 567 -13.17 -50.63 -6.51
N SER A 568 -14.39 -51.16 -6.44
CA SER A 568 -14.81 -52.34 -7.22
C SER A 568 -15.51 -51.99 -8.54
N GLY A 569 -15.86 -50.72 -8.78
CA GLY A 569 -16.51 -50.28 -10.02
C GLY A 569 -15.52 -49.98 -11.16
N PRO A 570 -15.96 -50.01 -12.42
CA PRO A 570 -15.08 -49.80 -13.59
C PRO A 570 -14.53 -48.37 -13.69
N GLU A 571 -15.34 -47.35 -13.36
CA GLU A 571 -14.93 -45.95 -13.27
C GLU A 571 -15.80 -45.23 -12.22
N TYR A 572 -15.23 -44.25 -11.52
CA TYR A 572 -15.98 -43.46 -10.53
C TYR A 572 -16.78 -42.36 -11.22
N GLN A 573 -18.11 -42.53 -11.24
CA GLN A 573 -19.06 -41.51 -11.67
C GLN A 573 -19.90 -41.07 -10.46
N PRO A 574 -19.82 -39.78 -10.04
CA PRO A 574 -20.67 -39.26 -8.97
C PRO A 574 -22.16 -39.41 -9.34
N HIS A 575 -22.95 -39.94 -8.42
CA HIS A 575 -24.37 -40.17 -8.63
C HIS A 575 -25.16 -40.16 -7.32
N ILE A 576 -26.47 -39.86 -7.43
CA ILE A 576 -27.44 -39.95 -6.33
C ILE A 576 -28.47 -41.03 -6.69
N SER A 577 -28.59 -42.05 -5.86
CA SER A 577 -29.61 -43.09 -6.03
C SER A 577 -30.98 -42.55 -5.61
N ILE A 578 -31.89 -42.39 -6.57
CA ILE A 578 -33.22 -41.82 -6.35
C ILE A 578 -34.20 -42.90 -5.88
N GLN A 579 -34.17 -44.08 -6.51
CA GLN A 579 -35.09 -45.17 -6.20
C GLN A 579 -34.37 -46.53 -6.31
N ILE A 580 -34.76 -47.48 -5.46
CA ILE A 580 -34.30 -48.88 -5.47
C ILE A 580 -35.45 -49.74 -6.00
N GLY A 581 -35.24 -50.43 -7.11
CA GLY A 581 -36.28 -51.23 -7.77
C GLY A 581 -37.34 -50.38 -8.50
N GLY A 582 -38.45 -51.02 -8.87
CA GLY A 582 -39.56 -50.41 -9.61
C GLY A 582 -39.36 -50.33 -11.13
N ASP A 583 -40.48 -50.35 -11.85
CA ASP A 583 -40.54 -50.34 -13.31
C ASP A 583 -40.84 -48.91 -13.80
N ILE A 584 -39.79 -48.11 -13.95
CA ILE A 584 -39.86 -46.75 -14.50
C ILE A 584 -38.99 -46.65 -15.76
N ASP A 585 -39.60 -46.15 -16.83
CA ASP A 585 -38.93 -45.93 -18.11
C ASP A 585 -38.10 -44.65 -18.06
N LEU A 586 -36.81 -44.79 -17.76
CA LEU A 586 -35.87 -43.66 -17.63
C LEU A 586 -35.71 -42.84 -18.92
N SER A 587 -36.06 -43.39 -20.10
CA SER A 587 -35.97 -42.64 -21.37
C SER A 587 -36.96 -41.48 -21.45
N LYS A 588 -37.99 -41.48 -20.60
CA LYS A 588 -39.03 -40.44 -20.51
C LYS A 588 -38.85 -39.51 -19.32
N VAL A 589 -37.82 -39.73 -18.49
CA VAL A 589 -37.54 -38.93 -17.30
C VAL A 589 -36.57 -37.81 -17.67
N GLU A 590 -36.97 -36.58 -17.40
CA GLU A 590 -36.06 -35.43 -17.54
C GLU A 590 -35.16 -35.33 -16.30
N PRO A 591 -33.81 -35.43 -16.44
CA PRO A 591 -32.89 -35.38 -15.30
C PRO A 591 -33.03 -34.07 -14.52
N TYR A 592 -32.97 -34.14 -13.18
CA TYR A 592 -33.08 -32.98 -12.31
C TYR A 592 -32.04 -31.91 -12.67
N GLN A 593 -32.49 -30.70 -12.98
CA GLN A 593 -31.62 -29.57 -13.36
C GLN A 593 -31.42 -28.54 -12.24
N GLY A 594 -32.08 -28.68 -11.10
CA GLY A 594 -31.96 -27.72 -10.00
C GLY A 594 -30.61 -27.79 -9.27
N LYS A 595 -30.36 -26.88 -8.34
CA LYS A 595 -29.15 -26.91 -7.49
C LYS A 595 -29.13 -28.16 -6.60
N ILE A 596 -27.94 -28.71 -6.32
CA ILE A 596 -27.74 -29.82 -5.39
C ILE A 596 -26.76 -29.36 -4.31
N ILE A 597 -27.13 -29.54 -3.05
CA ILE A 597 -26.34 -29.15 -1.89
C ILE A 597 -25.97 -30.41 -1.11
N LEU A 598 -24.68 -30.72 -1.05
CA LEU A 598 -24.11 -31.84 -0.31
C LEU A 598 -23.51 -31.36 1.01
N GLY A 599 -23.78 -32.10 2.08
CA GLY A 599 -23.27 -31.86 3.43
C GLY A 599 -21.80 -32.29 3.61
N PRO A 600 -21.34 -32.33 4.88
CA PRO A 600 -19.97 -32.77 5.20
C PRO A 600 -19.76 -34.25 4.83
N GLU A 601 -18.49 -34.65 4.75
CA GLU A 601 -18.14 -36.07 4.56
C GLU A 601 -18.47 -36.86 5.82
N ILE A 602 -19.13 -38.00 5.63
CA ILE A 602 -19.46 -38.94 6.69
C ILE A 602 -18.62 -40.19 6.44
N PHE A 603 -17.78 -40.53 7.42
CA PHE A 603 -16.96 -41.74 7.45
C PHE A 603 -17.68 -42.81 8.25
N GLU A 604 -18.02 -43.92 7.60
CA GLU A 604 -18.61 -45.10 8.23
C GLU A 604 -17.75 -46.33 7.94
N GLU A 605 -17.75 -47.27 8.88
CA GLU A 605 -17.23 -48.60 8.62
C GLU A 605 -18.25 -49.36 7.77
N LEU A 606 -17.76 -50.18 6.83
CA LEU A 606 -18.65 -50.97 5.99
C LEU A 606 -19.51 -51.89 6.85
N LYS A 607 -20.82 -51.72 6.74
CA LYS A 607 -21.80 -52.63 7.34
C LYS A 607 -21.90 -53.83 6.41
N ASP A 608 -21.61 -55.02 6.92
CA ASP A 608 -21.93 -56.26 6.20
C ASP A 608 -23.46 -56.29 5.98
N GLU A 609 -23.90 -56.22 4.72
CA GLU A 609 -25.29 -56.50 4.32
C GLU A 609 -25.53 -58.01 4.12
#